data_AF-A0A5B8ISV3-F1
#
_entry.id   AF-A0A5B8ISV3-F1
#
_cell.length_a   1.000
_cell.length_b   1.000
_cell.length_c   1.000
_cell.angle_alpha   90.00
_cell.angle_beta   90.00
_cell.angle_gamma   90.00
#
_symmetry.space_group_name_H-M   'P 1'
#
loop_
_entity.id
_entity.type
_entity.pdbx_description
1 polymer ?
#
loop_
_entity_poly.entity_id
_entity_poly.type
_entity_poly.pdbx_seq_one_letter_code
_entity_poly.pdbx_strand_id
1 'polypeptide(L)'
;MAYSVLPIVDRRTGQVQFKVHGLWHICYVGDPILLEQLLARCARRPVFDPETSQLLLGVAAAGEPQGRNAAFSLAKFPTLHPLTKIGS
;
A
#
# COMPACT_ATOMS: atom_id res chain seq x y z
N MET A 1 -4.66 -2.40 -15.37
CA MET A 1 -5.37 -1.16 -14.99
C MET A 1 -5.10 -0.84 -13.54
N ALA A 2 -4.71 0.40 -13.23
CA ALA A 2 -4.38 0.83 -11.88
C ALA A 2 -5.60 1.33 -11.09
N TYR A 3 -5.58 1.17 -9.76
CA TYR A 3 -6.72 1.40 -8.88
C TYR A 3 -6.37 2.39 -7.75
N SER A 4 -7.17 3.45 -7.58
CA SER A 4 -7.06 4.31 -6.41
C SER A 4 -7.49 3.56 -5.14
N VAL A 5 -6.63 3.50 -4.14
CA VAL A 5 -6.84 2.71 -2.92
C VAL A 5 -6.61 3.53 -1.65
N LEU A 6 -7.12 3.02 -0.53
CA LEU A 6 -6.81 3.50 0.82
C LEU A 6 -6.13 2.36 1.58
N PRO A 7 -4.78 2.34 1.63
CA PRO A 7 -4.05 1.27 2.26
C PRO A 7 -4.03 1.41 3.79
N ILE A 8 -4.16 0.27 4.47
CA ILE A 8 -3.88 0.10 5.90
C ILE A 8 -2.52 -0.60 5.99
N VAL A 9 -1.59 -0.01 6.73
CA VAL A 9 -0.23 -0.52 6.85
C VAL A 9 0.03 -0.99 8.29
N ASP A 10 0.43 -2.24 8.43
CA ASP A 10 1.01 -2.75 9.67
C ASP A 10 2.52 -2.51 9.66
N ARG A 11 2.96 -1.59 10.52
CA ARG A 11 4.38 -1.20 10.67
C ARG A 11 5.27 -2.33 11.18
N ARG A 12 4.73 -3.32 11.87
CA ARG A 12 5.49 -4.42 12.45
C ARG A 12 5.74 -5.54 11.44
N THR A 13 4.73 -5.88 10.65
CA THR A 13 4.79 -7.04 9.73
C THR A 13 5.07 -6.66 8.28
N GLY A 14 4.96 -5.39 7.92
CA GLY A 14 5.02 -4.96 6.53
C GLY A 14 3.74 -5.23 5.75
N GLN A 15 2.69 -5.73 6.40
CA GLN A 15 1.43 -6.04 5.74
C GLN A 15 0.73 -4.76 5.29
N VAL A 16 0.28 -4.75 4.03
CA VAL A 16 -0.49 -3.68 3.41
C VAL A 16 -1.83 -4.25 2.96
N GLN A 17 -2.92 -3.70 3.49
CA GLN A 17 -4.28 -4.14 3.18
C GLN A 17 -5.05 -3.02 2.47
N PHE A 18 -5.79 -3.35 1.42
CA PHE A 18 -6.63 -2.37 0.71
C PHE A 18 -7.78 -3.05 -0.02
N LYS A 19 -8.79 -2.26 -0.40
CA LYS A 19 -9.91 -2.75 -1.22
C LYS A 19 -9.75 -2.38 -2.69
N VAL A 20 -10.00 -3.33 -3.59
CA VAL A 20 -10.21 -3.10 -5.03
C VAL A 20 -11.53 -3.77 -5.41
N HIS A 21 -12.44 -3.03 -6.05
CA HIS A 21 -13.77 -3.52 -6.42
C HIS A 21 -14.53 -4.24 -5.30
N GLY A 22 -14.39 -3.78 -4.05
CA GLY A 22 -15.06 -4.36 -2.88
C GLY A 22 -14.34 -5.57 -2.26
N LEU A 23 -13.30 -6.11 -2.91
CA LEU A 23 -12.52 -7.23 -2.40
C LEU A 23 -11.29 -6.74 -1.63
N TRP A 24 -11.01 -7.38 -0.50
CA TRP A 24 -9.80 -7.14 0.27
C TRP A 24 -8.59 -7.81 -0.38
N HIS A 25 -7.53 -7.05 -0.52
CA HIS A 25 -6.21 -7.52 -0.91
C HIS A 25 -5.25 -7.37 0.26
N ILE A 26 -4.43 -8.39 0.46
CA ILE A 26 -3.34 -8.40 1.43
C ILE A 26 -2.05 -8.56 0.65
N CYS A 27 -1.13 -7.63 0.84
CA CYS A 27 0.21 -7.63 0.27
C CYS A 27 1.23 -7.26 1.35
N TYR A 28 2.51 -7.24 1.00
CA TYR A 28 3.59 -6.92 1.91
C TYR A 28 4.61 -5.98 1.26
N VAL A 29 5.15 -5.06 2.04
CA VAL A 29 6.18 -4.09 1.61
C VAL A 29 7.46 -4.31 2.40
N GLY A 30 8.62 -4.05 1.78
CA GLY A 30 9.91 -4.19 2.44
C GLY A 30 10.20 -3.11 3.48
N ASP A 31 9.70 -1.88 3.30
CA ASP A 31 9.89 -0.76 4.23
C ASP A 31 8.54 -0.13 4.61
N PRO A 32 7.86 -0.68 5.64
CA PRO A 32 6.56 -0.17 6.05
C PRO A 32 6.63 1.15 6.82
N ILE A 33 7.78 1.49 7.42
CA ILE A 33 7.94 2.76 8.14
C ILE A 33 8.01 3.90 7.14
N LEU A 34 8.83 3.76 6.10
CA LEU A 34 8.91 4.76 5.04
C LEU A 34 7.58 4.88 4.29
N LEU A 35 6.89 3.76 4.03
CA LEU A 35 5.59 3.76 3.39
C LEU A 35 4.56 4.58 4.21
N GLU A 36 4.46 4.34 5.52
CA GLU A 36 3.55 5.07 6.42
C GLU A 36 3.85 6.58 6.44
N GLN A 37 5.13 6.95 6.56
CA GLN A 37 5.55 8.34 6.54
C GLN A 37 5.19 9.06 5.24
N LEU A 38 5.34 8.40 4.09
CA LEU A 38 5.00 8.98 2.80
C LEU A 38 3.49 8.98 2.53
N LEU A 39 2.75 8.00 3.06
CA LEU A 39 1.28 7.98 3.01
C LEU A 39 0.68 9.19 3.74
N ALA A 40 1.21 9.54 4.90
CA ALA A 40 0.78 10.73 5.65
C ALA A 40 1.01 12.06 4.89
N ARG A 41 1.89 12.06 3.89
CA ARG A 41 2.25 13.23 3.07
C ARG A 41 1.68 13.19 1.65
N CYS A 42 0.81 12.22 1.36
CA CYS A 42 0.22 12.09 0.04
C CYS A 42 -0.70 13.27 -0.28
N ALA A 43 -0.44 13.93 -1.41
CA ALA A 43 -1.30 14.99 -1.93
C ALA A 43 -2.52 14.43 -2.69
N ARG A 44 -2.48 13.15 -3.05
CA ARG A 44 -3.51 12.42 -3.81
C ARG A 44 -3.67 11.01 -3.25
N ARG A 45 -4.78 10.34 -3.61
CA ARG A 45 -4.95 8.93 -3.19
C ARG A 45 -3.84 8.06 -3.77
N PRO A 46 -3.28 7.12 -2.98
CA PRO A 46 -2.40 6.08 -3.49
C PRO A 46 -3.04 5.28 -4.62
N VAL A 47 -2.23 4.85 -5.57
CA VAL A 47 -2.68 4.05 -6.72
C VAL A 47 -1.98 2.71 -6.70
N PHE A 48 -2.74 1.63 -6.65
CA PHE A 48 -2.25 0.27 -6.80
C PHE A 48 -2.24 -0.13 -8.27
N ASP A 49 -1.08 -0.47 -8.80
CA ASP A 49 -0.91 -1.05 -10.13
C ASP A 49 -0.70 -2.58 -10.02
N PRO A 50 -1.67 -3.40 -10.46
CA PRO A 50 -1.56 -4.85 -10.41
C PRO A 50 -0.54 -5.42 -11.41
N GLU A 51 -0.22 -4.72 -12.50
CA GLU A 51 0.67 -5.22 -13.55
C GLU A 51 2.11 -5.25 -13.04
N THR A 52 2.51 -4.18 -12.34
CA THR A 52 3.83 -4.07 -11.71
C THR A 52 3.83 -4.52 -10.24
N SER A 53 2.66 -4.80 -9.67
CA SER A 53 2.47 -5.04 -8.23
C SER A 53 3.06 -3.91 -7.38
N GLN A 54 2.76 -2.66 -7.74
CA GLN A 54 3.28 -1.48 -7.06
C GLN A 54 2.17 -0.64 -6.43
N LEU A 55 2.49 -0.03 -5.29
CA LEU A 55 1.73 1.06 -4.71
C LEU A 55 2.44 2.38 -5.02
N LEU A 56 1.80 3.21 -5.83
CA LEU A 56 2.29 4.51 -6.27
C LEU A 56 1.72 5.60 -5.36
N LEU A 57 2.61 6.44 -4.83
CA LEU A 57 2.29 7.57 -3.96
C LEU A 57 2.68 8.88 -4.64
N GLY A 58 1.74 9.82 -4.74
CA GLY A 58 2.03 11.22 -5.10
C GLY A 58 2.21 12.05 -3.82
N VAL A 59 3.47 12.34 -3.46
CA VAL A 59 3.85 12.99 -2.20
C VAL A 59 4.07 14.48 -2.42
N ALA A 60 3.50 15.32 -1.54
CA ALA A 60 3.76 16.75 -1.58
C ALA A 60 5.24 17.06 -1.28
N ALA A 61 5.87 17.86 -2.14
CA ALA A 61 7.26 18.32 -2.01
C ALA A 61 7.32 19.85 -2.11
N ALA A 62 8.09 20.48 -1.23
CA ALA A 62 8.25 21.93 -1.23
C ALA A 62 8.98 22.37 -2.51
N GLY A 63 8.45 23.40 -3.18
CA GLY A 63 9.02 23.88 -4.45
C GLY A 63 8.66 23.05 -5.69
N GLU A 64 7.93 21.94 -5.54
CA GLU A 64 7.49 21.10 -6.65
C GLU A 64 5.95 21.02 -6.69
N PRO A 65 5.27 21.85 -7.50
CA PRO A 65 3.80 21.90 -7.56
C PRO A 65 3.17 20.56 -7.96
N GLN A 66 3.90 19.73 -8.71
CA GLN A 66 3.43 18.40 -9.13
C GLN A 66 3.66 17.32 -8.05
N GLY A 67 4.46 17.63 -7.03
CA GLY A 67 4.93 16.68 -6.03
C GLY A 67 5.91 15.64 -6.59
N ARG A 68 6.33 14.73 -5.71
CA ARG A 68 7.22 13.60 -6.02
C ARG A 68 6.43 12.30 -6.08
N ASN A 69 6.71 11.46 -7.07
CA ASN A 69 6.21 10.09 -7.09
C ASN A 69 7.15 9.16 -6.32
N ALA A 70 6.57 8.29 -5.50
CA ALA A 70 7.27 7.17 -4.88
C ALA A 70 6.53 5.87 -5.21
N ALA A 71 7.28 4.84 -5.59
CA ALA A 71 6.72 3.52 -5.90
C ALA A 71 7.20 2.51 -4.86
N PHE A 72 6.26 1.75 -4.29
CA PHE A 72 6.55 0.68 -3.36
C PHE A 72 6.17 -0.64 -3.99
N SER A 73 7.13 -1.56 -4.10
CA SER A 73 6.86 -2.92 -4.56
C SER A 73 6.07 -3.66 -3.49
N LEU A 74 4.98 -4.30 -3.91
CA LEU A 74 4.10 -5.11 -3.08
C LEU A 74 4.27 -6.58 -3.44
N ALA A 75 4.69 -7.38 -2.47
CA ALA A 75 4.76 -8.83 -2.61
C ALA A 75 3.44 -9.46 -2.17
N LYS A 76 2.95 -10.42 -2.96
CA LYS A 76 1.97 -11.40 -2.51
C LYS A 76 2.73 -12.63 -2.05
N PHE A 77 2.72 -12.90 -0.76
CA PHE A 77 3.15 -14.21 -0.28
C PHE A 77 1.96 -15.16 -0.35
N PRO A 78 2.12 -16.38 -0.90
CA PRO A 78 1.10 -17.41 -0.74
C PRO A 78 0.94 -17.65 0.76
N THR A 79 -0.20 -17.23 1.31
CA THR A 79 -0.53 -17.54 2.70
C THR A 79 -0.61 -19.05 2.82
N LEU A 80 0.31 -19.68 3.55
CA LEU A 80 0.26 -21.12 3.73
C LEU A 80 -1.00 -21.56 4.49
N HIS A 81 -1.65 -20.70 5.29
CA HIS A 81 -2.97 -20.94 5.85
C HIS A 81 -3.76 -19.63 6.05
N PRO A 82 -5.11 -19.65 5.98
CA PRO A 82 -5.94 -18.56 6.48
C PRO A 82 -5.67 -18.37 7.98
N LEU A 83 -5.57 -17.11 8.45
CA LEU A 83 -5.60 -16.81 9.87
C LEU A 83 -7.01 -17.09 10.39
N THR A 84 -7.28 -18.33 10.76
CA THR A 84 -8.50 -18.72 11.47
C THR A 84 -8.55 -17.94 12.78
N LYS A 85 -9.65 -17.23 13.01
CA LYS A 85 -9.94 -16.51 14.26
C LYS A 85 -9.80 -17.49 15.43
N ILE A 86 -8.80 -17.30 16.29
CA ILE A 86 -8.75 -17.98 17.59
C ILE A 86 -9.80 -17.29 18.47
N GLY A 87 -10.92 -17.97 18.67
CA GLY A 87 -11.80 -17.82 19.83
C GLY A 87 -12.64 -16.54 19.94
N SER A 88 -13.96 -16.70 19.82
CA SER A 88 -14.96 -16.25 20.81
C SER A 88 -16.23 -17.03 20.54
#